data_AF-A0A959ETC6-F1
#
_entry.id   AF-A0A959ETC6-F1
#
_cell.length_a   1.000
_cell.length_b   1.000
_cell.length_c   1.000
_cell.angle_alpha   90.00
_cell.angle_beta   90.00
_cell.angle_gamma   90.00
#
_symmetry.space_group_name_H-M   'P 1'
#
loop_
_entity.id
_entity.type
_entity.pdbx_description
1 polymer ?
#
loop_
_entity_poly.entity_id
_entity_poly.type
_entity_poly.pdbx_seq_one_letter_code
_entity_poly.pdbx_strand_id
1 'polypeptide(L)'
;MRKLWMLLVAVALSAALPAQTGDADLLVLESSGKVKYFAPDGSKMKLESGMKIDPEGSLKLCPKAKVQVLQGIEVTTFDEKGRHSLTAELPEEPATSRFGFGGEFLALVSQTMENTDDPPPPPPTSTKKGMGGASDDPPPPPPTSTKKGMGGGETSSYSFPVKGNIVAGTTLFSWASLPQATAYDLQIKPAGSDEPVFTAAPAEHFVEIDLSGKAFKPGTKYIWTASGSNGITLGQNEFTLVTEADAAKVLQDMEVTSEPEYQAAGEVQQWLWEAYAYEQAGYFYKAWKLYGKAWETDNGNDLIYRMYSAFLFRVW
;
A
#
# COMPACT_ATOMS: atom_id res chain seq x y z
N MET A 1 -52.08 -6.67 -0.34
CA MET A 1 -51.40 -7.79 0.36
C MET A 1 -50.52 -8.66 -0.55
N ARG A 2 -50.93 -9.00 -1.79
CA ARG A 2 -50.12 -9.84 -2.72
C ARG A 2 -48.77 -9.24 -3.18
N LYS A 3 -48.66 -7.90 -3.22
CA LYS A 3 -47.41 -7.21 -3.59
C LYS A 3 -46.37 -7.11 -2.46
N LEU A 4 -46.79 -7.28 -1.20
CA LEU A 4 -45.88 -7.25 -0.04
C LEU A 4 -45.15 -8.58 0.15
N TRP A 5 -45.78 -9.69 -0.26
CA TRP A 5 -45.18 -11.02 -0.23
C TRP A 5 -44.10 -11.24 -1.31
N MET A 6 -44.22 -10.60 -2.48
CA MET A 6 -43.17 -10.72 -3.51
C MET A 6 -41.89 -9.95 -3.15
N LEU A 7 -41.99 -8.85 -2.38
CA LEU A 7 -40.80 -8.10 -1.95
C LEU A 7 -40.01 -8.89 -0.87
N LEU A 8 -40.71 -9.59 0.02
CA LEU A 8 -40.10 -10.43 1.06
C LEU A 8 -39.43 -11.69 0.49
N VAL A 9 -39.98 -12.28 -0.58
CA VAL A 9 -39.35 -13.41 -1.29
C VAL A 9 -38.13 -12.95 -2.10
N ALA A 10 -38.14 -11.74 -2.66
CA ALA A 10 -36.98 -11.19 -3.37
C ALA A 10 -35.80 -10.84 -2.43
N VAL A 11 -36.09 -10.38 -1.21
CA VAL A 11 -35.07 -10.13 -0.16
C VAL A 11 -34.58 -11.44 0.48
N ALA A 12 -35.44 -12.46 0.61
CA ALA A 12 -35.02 -13.78 1.10
C ALA A 12 -34.20 -14.58 0.08
N LEU A 13 -34.44 -14.40 -1.24
CA LEU A 13 -33.63 -15.06 -2.28
C LEU A 13 -32.27 -14.39 -2.55
N SER A 14 -32.08 -13.14 -2.15
CA SER A 14 -30.76 -12.48 -2.24
C SER A 14 -29.86 -12.81 -1.04
N ALA A 15 -30.41 -13.35 0.05
CA ALA A 15 -29.67 -13.85 1.21
C ALA A 15 -29.27 -15.34 1.10
N ALA A 16 -29.62 -16.01 -0.01
CA ALA A 16 -29.35 -17.44 -0.23
C ALA A 16 -28.70 -17.70 -1.59
N LEU A 17 -27.81 -16.80 -2.02
CA LEU A 17 -26.75 -17.25 -2.92
C LEU A 17 -25.88 -18.21 -2.10
N PRO A 18 -25.72 -19.49 -2.48
CA PRO A 18 -24.65 -20.27 -1.90
C PRO A 18 -23.38 -19.46 -2.16
N ALA A 19 -22.73 -19.01 -1.09
CA ALA A 19 -21.33 -18.63 -1.18
C ALA A 19 -20.68 -19.78 -1.91
N GLN A 20 -20.16 -19.54 -3.11
CA GLN A 20 -19.34 -20.53 -3.77
C GLN A 20 -18.21 -20.77 -2.78
N THR A 21 -18.26 -21.91 -2.07
CA THR A 21 -17.10 -22.55 -1.46
C THR A 21 -16.19 -22.96 -2.62
N GLY A 22 -15.66 -21.95 -3.32
CA GLY A 22 -14.44 -22.11 -4.05
C GLY A 22 -13.35 -22.27 -3.00
N ASP A 23 -12.46 -23.21 -3.24
CA ASP A 23 -11.21 -23.38 -2.51
C ASP A 23 -10.57 -22.01 -2.32
N ALA A 24 -10.77 -21.42 -1.15
CA ALA A 24 -10.22 -20.11 -0.85
C ALA A 24 -8.74 -20.34 -0.58
N ASP A 25 -7.91 -20.08 -1.60
CA ASP A 25 -6.46 -20.07 -1.47
C ASP A 25 -6.06 -19.30 -0.21
N LEU A 26 -5.14 -19.86 0.56
CA LEU A 26 -4.59 -19.21 1.74
C LEU A 26 -3.50 -18.24 1.31
N LEU A 27 -3.59 -16.99 1.74
CA LEU A 27 -2.55 -16.01 1.48
C LEU A 27 -1.51 -16.03 2.61
N VAL A 28 -0.24 -16.20 2.27
CA VAL A 28 0.86 -16.02 3.22
C VAL A 28 1.10 -14.54 3.43
N LEU A 29 0.78 -14.02 4.61
CA LEU A 29 1.06 -12.63 4.97
C LEU A 29 2.53 -12.43 5.35
N GLU A 30 3.07 -13.38 6.13
CA GLU A 30 4.44 -13.33 6.61
C GLU A 30 5.05 -14.72 6.68
N SER A 31 6.33 -14.84 6.30
CA SER A 31 7.14 -16.03 6.49
C SER A 31 8.53 -15.61 6.94
N SER A 32 8.90 -15.96 8.18
CA SER A 32 10.23 -15.68 8.74
C SER A 32 10.92 -16.94 9.27
N GLY A 33 12.24 -16.96 9.16
CA GLY A 33 13.05 -18.14 9.48
C GLY A 33 12.97 -19.23 8.41
N LYS A 34 13.20 -20.48 8.82
CA LYS A 34 13.20 -21.64 7.89
C LYS A 34 11.85 -22.33 7.90
N VAL A 35 11.04 -21.99 6.90
CA VAL A 35 9.71 -22.55 6.66
C VAL A 35 9.71 -23.30 5.33
N LYS A 36 9.05 -24.46 5.30
CA LYS A 36 8.76 -25.18 4.06
C LYS A 36 7.27 -25.48 3.98
N TYR A 37 6.67 -25.23 2.84
CA TYR A 37 5.33 -25.69 2.52
C TYR A 37 5.40 -27.00 1.72
N PHE A 38 4.49 -27.91 2.05
CA PHE A 38 4.30 -29.19 1.40
C PHE A 38 2.89 -29.20 0.83
N ALA A 39 2.78 -29.11 -0.49
CA ALA A 39 1.49 -29.11 -1.18
C ALA A 39 0.85 -30.51 -1.14
N PRO A 40 -0.46 -30.64 -1.44
CA PRO A 40 -1.17 -31.91 -1.42
C PRO A 40 -0.57 -32.96 -2.36
N ASP A 41 0.00 -32.53 -3.49
CA ASP A 41 0.70 -33.39 -4.46
C ASP A 41 2.07 -33.90 -3.95
N GLY A 42 2.49 -33.48 -2.75
CA GLY A 42 3.76 -33.85 -2.12
C GLY A 42 4.94 -32.99 -2.55
N SER A 43 4.73 -32.01 -3.44
CA SER A 43 5.75 -31.03 -3.83
C SER A 43 6.16 -30.17 -2.63
N LYS A 44 7.38 -29.66 -2.67
CA LYS A 44 7.99 -28.91 -1.57
C LYS A 44 8.46 -27.57 -2.10
N MET A 45 8.04 -26.50 -1.46
CA MET A 45 8.44 -25.16 -1.80
C MET A 45 8.87 -24.38 -0.57
N LYS A 46 9.77 -23.42 -0.80
CA LYS A 46 10.05 -22.37 0.17
C LYS A 46 8.80 -21.50 0.26
N LEU A 47 8.43 -21.12 1.47
CA LEU A 47 7.31 -20.22 1.69
C LEU A 47 7.80 -18.77 1.73
N GLU A 48 7.16 -17.91 0.96
CA GLU A 48 7.45 -16.48 0.86
C GLU A 48 6.15 -15.69 1.09
N SER A 49 6.29 -14.47 1.60
CA SER A 49 5.15 -13.57 1.79
C SER A 49 4.52 -13.19 0.44
N GLY A 50 3.20 -13.07 0.41
CA GLY A 50 2.41 -12.85 -0.81
C GLY A 50 2.08 -14.12 -1.60
N MET A 51 2.61 -15.29 -1.22
CA MET A 51 2.25 -16.55 -1.89
C MET A 51 0.83 -16.99 -1.54
N LYS A 52 0.09 -17.47 -2.53
CA LYS A 52 -1.12 -18.27 -2.34
C LYS A 52 -0.73 -19.75 -2.16
N ILE A 53 -1.30 -20.42 -1.15
CA ILE A 53 -1.08 -21.84 -0.86
C ILE A 53 -2.40 -22.57 -0.65
N ASP A 54 -2.40 -23.87 -0.94
CA ASP A 54 -3.56 -24.73 -0.83
C ASP A 54 -3.84 -25.13 0.65
N PRO A 55 -5.09 -25.02 1.12
CA PRO A 55 -5.48 -25.36 2.49
C PRO A 55 -5.37 -26.85 2.84
N GLU A 56 -5.27 -27.76 1.87
CA GLU A 56 -5.01 -29.18 2.09
C GLU A 56 -3.52 -29.49 2.35
N GLY A 57 -2.65 -28.49 2.23
CA GLY A 57 -1.21 -28.65 2.43
C GLY A 57 -0.77 -28.69 3.90
N SER A 58 0.55 -28.67 4.09
CA SER A 58 1.16 -28.62 5.44
C SER A 58 2.39 -27.74 5.49
N LEU A 59 2.60 -27.09 6.63
CA LEU A 59 3.78 -26.28 6.92
C LEU A 59 4.78 -27.07 7.76
N LYS A 60 6.07 -26.87 7.52
CA LYS A 60 7.14 -27.36 8.41
C LYS A 60 7.98 -26.21 8.89
N LEU A 61 7.92 -25.96 10.20
CA LEU A 61 8.60 -24.86 10.86
C LEU A 61 9.85 -25.39 11.59
N CYS A 62 10.99 -24.74 11.33
CA CYS A 62 12.19 -24.90 12.16
C CYS A 62 12.05 -24.09 13.47
N PRO A 63 12.93 -24.32 14.47
CA PRO A 63 12.93 -23.50 15.68
C PRO A 63 13.05 -22.01 15.34
N LYS A 64 12.22 -21.17 15.98
CA LYS A 64 12.14 -19.71 15.76
C LYS A 64 11.63 -19.30 14.36
N ALA A 65 11.11 -20.23 13.56
CA ALA A 65 10.40 -19.87 12.35
C ALA A 65 8.98 -19.44 12.69
N LYS A 66 8.41 -18.55 11.89
CA LYS A 66 7.04 -18.05 12.05
C LYS A 66 6.38 -17.89 10.69
N VAL A 67 5.09 -18.20 10.62
CA VAL A 67 4.25 -17.99 9.45
C VAL A 67 2.94 -17.37 9.88
N GLN A 68 2.47 -16.39 9.12
CA GLN A 68 1.11 -15.89 9.21
C GLN A 68 0.40 -16.17 7.89
N VAL A 69 -0.77 -16.81 7.97
CA VAL A 69 -1.63 -17.05 6.82
C VAL A 69 -2.97 -16.36 7.03
N LEU A 70 -3.52 -15.81 5.95
CA LEU A 70 -4.82 -15.18 5.87
C LEU A 70 -5.78 -16.10 5.12
N GLN A 71 -6.93 -16.37 5.74
CA GLN A 71 -8.05 -17.10 5.15
C GLN A 71 -9.31 -16.27 5.32
N GLY A 72 -9.93 -15.83 4.22
CA GLY A 72 -10.99 -14.82 4.27
C GLY A 72 -10.45 -13.50 4.83
N ILE A 73 -10.76 -13.21 6.09
CA ILE A 73 -10.22 -12.07 6.86
C ILE A 73 -9.62 -12.50 8.21
N GLU A 74 -9.40 -13.80 8.42
CA GLU A 74 -8.84 -14.35 9.66
C GLU A 74 -7.36 -14.68 9.49
N VAL A 75 -6.54 -14.25 10.44
CA VAL A 75 -5.09 -14.51 10.44
C VAL A 75 -4.77 -15.61 11.44
N THR A 76 -4.20 -16.70 10.95
CA THR A 76 -3.63 -17.75 11.79
C THR A 76 -2.11 -17.62 11.83
N THR A 77 -1.55 -17.62 13.04
CA THR A 77 -0.10 -17.59 13.26
C THR A 77 0.40 -18.97 13.65
N PHE A 78 1.41 -19.46 12.93
CA PHE A 78 2.18 -20.66 13.27
C PHE A 78 3.57 -20.22 13.72
N ASP A 79 3.96 -20.50 14.96
CA ASP A 79 5.28 -20.17 15.51
C ASP A 79 5.93 -21.33 16.29
N GLU A 80 5.22 -22.45 16.43
CA GLU A 80 5.75 -23.66 17.04
C GLU A 80 6.59 -24.46 16.04
N LYS A 81 7.66 -25.08 16.56
CA LYS A 81 8.49 -25.96 15.74
C LYS A 81 7.74 -27.28 15.51
N GLY A 82 7.39 -27.56 14.26
CA GLY A 82 6.73 -28.80 13.96
C GLY A 82 6.38 -28.97 12.50
N ARG A 83 5.57 -29.98 12.23
CA ARG A 83 4.79 -30.05 10.99
C ARG A 83 3.35 -29.73 11.37
N HIS A 84 2.78 -28.75 10.69
CA HIS A 84 1.44 -28.21 10.93
C HIS A 84 0.56 -28.56 9.75
N SER A 85 -0.59 -29.16 10.02
CA SER A 85 -1.56 -29.49 8.97
C SER A 85 -2.52 -28.34 8.82
N LEU A 86 -2.57 -27.72 7.65
CA LEU A 86 -3.38 -26.52 7.44
C LEU A 86 -4.87 -26.84 7.64
N THR A 87 -5.37 -27.94 7.07
CA THR A 87 -6.75 -28.40 7.26
C THR A 87 -7.14 -28.68 8.71
N ALA A 88 -6.19 -29.06 9.57
CA ALA A 88 -6.48 -29.43 10.95
C ALA A 88 -6.39 -28.25 11.93
N GLU A 89 -5.62 -27.22 11.57
CA GLU A 89 -5.31 -26.09 12.46
C GLU A 89 -5.99 -24.79 12.04
N LEU A 90 -6.44 -24.70 10.79
CA LEU A 90 -7.21 -23.56 10.30
C LEU A 90 -8.71 -23.72 10.60
N PRO A 91 -9.45 -22.61 10.75
CA PRO A 91 -10.90 -22.66 10.93
C PRO A 91 -11.58 -23.28 9.71
N GLU A 92 -12.54 -24.19 9.95
CA GLU A 92 -13.37 -24.76 8.88
C GLU A 92 -14.24 -23.69 8.20
N GLU A 93 -14.72 -22.71 8.97
CA GLU A 93 -15.51 -21.58 8.52
C GLU A 93 -14.81 -20.27 8.90
N PRO A 94 -13.88 -19.77 8.06
CA PRO A 94 -13.16 -18.53 8.34
C PRO A 94 -14.12 -17.34 8.37
N ALA A 95 -13.82 -16.36 9.21
CA ALA A 95 -14.57 -15.11 9.20
C ALA A 95 -14.50 -14.42 7.82
N THR A 96 -15.63 -13.87 7.38
CA THR A 96 -15.75 -13.09 6.12
C THR A 96 -15.95 -11.60 6.37
N SER A 97 -16.19 -11.20 7.63
CA SER A 97 -16.34 -9.80 8.04
C SER A 97 -15.88 -9.59 9.49
N ARG A 98 -15.13 -8.51 9.72
CA ARG A 98 -14.67 -8.05 11.03
C ARG A 98 -14.78 -6.54 11.02
N PHE A 99 -15.37 -6.00 12.07
CA PHE A 99 -15.49 -4.55 12.23
C PHE A 99 -14.15 -3.96 12.69
N GLY A 100 -13.89 -2.72 12.29
CA GLY A 100 -12.70 -1.98 12.69
C GLY A 100 -11.57 -2.05 11.68
N PHE A 101 -10.48 -1.35 11.99
CA PHE A 101 -9.36 -1.12 11.09
C PHE A 101 -8.74 -2.42 10.59
N GLY A 102 -8.44 -3.37 11.48
CA GLY A 102 -7.82 -4.64 11.09
C GLY A 102 -8.67 -5.45 10.11
N GLY A 103 -10.00 -5.44 10.28
CA GLY A 103 -10.91 -6.11 9.35
C GLY A 103 -10.90 -5.48 7.96
N GLU A 104 -10.93 -4.14 7.88
CA GLU A 104 -10.87 -3.39 6.62
C GLU A 104 -9.53 -3.56 5.91
N PHE A 105 -8.43 -3.53 6.65
CA PHE A 105 -7.09 -3.78 6.12
C PHE A 105 -6.96 -5.18 5.53
N LEU A 106 -7.38 -6.21 6.26
CA LEU A 106 -7.29 -7.60 5.81
C LEU A 106 -8.22 -7.86 4.61
N ALA A 107 -9.41 -7.24 4.59
CA ALA A 107 -10.29 -7.29 3.42
C ALA A 107 -9.64 -6.65 2.18
N LEU A 108 -8.95 -5.52 2.34
CA LEU A 108 -8.20 -4.90 1.25
C LEU A 108 -7.09 -5.82 0.75
N VAL A 109 -6.35 -6.46 1.65
CA VAL A 109 -5.29 -7.41 1.31
C VAL A 109 -5.86 -8.57 0.50
N SER A 110 -6.91 -9.24 0.99
CA SER A 110 -7.57 -10.34 0.27
C SER A 110 -8.06 -9.91 -1.11
N GLN A 111 -8.78 -8.78 -1.19
CA GLN A 111 -9.28 -8.25 -2.46
C GLN A 111 -8.15 -7.95 -3.45
N THR A 112 -7.03 -7.39 -2.97
CA THR A 112 -5.89 -7.03 -3.81
C THR A 112 -5.21 -8.27 -4.39
N MET A 113 -5.12 -9.35 -3.61
CA MET A 113 -4.52 -10.62 -4.04
C MET A 113 -5.45 -11.46 -4.90
N GLU A 114 -6.78 -11.37 -4.72
CA GLU A 114 -7.77 -12.07 -5.55
C GLU A 114 -7.87 -11.50 -6.97
N ASN A 115 -7.84 -10.19 -7.12
CA ASN A 115 -8.13 -9.53 -8.40
C ASN A 115 -6.99 -9.57 -9.43
N THR A 116 -5.90 -10.29 -9.16
CA THR A 116 -4.71 -10.24 -10.03
C THR A 116 -3.98 -11.58 -10.11
N ASP A 117 -4.31 -12.39 -11.12
CA ASP A 117 -3.63 -13.68 -11.41
C ASP A 117 -2.22 -13.50 -12.03
N ASP A 118 -1.88 -12.29 -12.45
CA ASP A 118 -0.59 -12.01 -13.08
C ASP A 118 0.51 -11.82 -12.02
N PRO A 119 1.65 -12.53 -12.11
CA PRO A 119 2.78 -12.34 -11.21
C PRO A 119 3.37 -10.93 -11.37
N PRO A 120 4.02 -10.39 -10.34
CA PRO A 120 4.65 -9.09 -10.41
C PRO A 120 5.75 -9.13 -11.48
N PRO A 121 5.96 -8.06 -12.26
CA PRO A 121 7.09 -7.99 -13.17
C PRO A 121 8.39 -8.14 -12.37
N PRO A 122 9.43 -8.75 -12.96
CA PRO A 122 10.70 -8.95 -12.27
C PRO A 122 11.23 -7.60 -11.75
N PRO A 123 11.86 -7.57 -10.56
CA PRO A 123 12.41 -6.33 -10.02
C PRO A 123 13.37 -5.72 -11.04
N PRO A 124 13.37 -4.38 -11.21
CA PRO A 124 14.33 -3.75 -12.10
C PRO A 124 15.72 -4.17 -11.66
N THR A 125 16.51 -4.76 -12.56
CA THR A 125 17.92 -5.05 -12.31
C THR A 125 18.65 -3.72 -12.17
N SER A 126 18.68 -3.18 -10.94
CA SER A 126 19.40 -1.95 -10.64
C SER A 126 20.90 -2.27 -10.68
N THR A 127 21.53 -1.97 -11.80
CA THR A 127 22.99 -1.90 -11.90
C THR A 127 23.48 -0.67 -11.12
N LYS A 128 23.34 -0.65 -9.80
CA LYS A 128 24.04 0.30 -8.92
C LYS A 128 24.64 -0.44 -7.72
N LYS A 129 25.86 -0.89 -7.97
CA LYS A 129 26.84 -1.30 -6.96
C LYS A 129 27.31 -0.02 -6.25
N GLY A 130 26.71 0.29 -5.11
CA GLY A 130 27.06 1.45 -4.29
C GLY A 130 26.55 1.26 -2.87
N MET A 131 27.34 0.60 -2.03
CA MET A 131 27.14 0.53 -0.58
C MET A 131 27.35 1.93 0.03
N GLY A 132 26.45 2.33 0.93
CA GLY A 132 26.74 3.32 1.96
C GLY A 132 26.22 4.73 1.69
N GLY A 133 25.00 4.98 2.16
CA GLY A 133 24.42 6.31 2.27
C GLY A 133 22.90 6.18 2.32
N ALA A 134 22.26 6.74 3.34
CA ALA A 134 20.86 7.10 3.23
C ALA A 134 20.75 8.11 2.07
N SER A 135 20.44 7.62 0.88
CA SER A 135 20.06 8.49 -0.23
C SER A 135 18.61 8.85 -0.01
N ASP A 136 18.35 10.14 0.18
CA ASP A 136 17.01 10.77 0.21
C ASP A 136 16.34 10.73 -1.19
N ASP A 137 16.65 9.72 -2.01
CA ASP A 137 16.04 9.57 -3.33
C ASP A 137 14.57 9.12 -3.16
N PRO A 138 13.64 9.61 -4.00
CA PRO A 138 12.25 9.12 -3.99
C PRO A 138 12.19 7.60 -4.11
N PRO A 139 11.34 6.92 -3.32
CA PRO A 139 11.09 5.52 -3.56
C PRO A 139 10.57 5.31 -4.98
N PRO A 140 11.21 4.44 -5.78
CA PRO A 140 10.77 4.20 -7.14
C PRO A 140 9.34 3.63 -7.10
N PRO A 141 8.45 4.05 -8.03
CA PRO A 141 7.18 3.37 -8.18
C PRO A 141 7.43 1.89 -8.50
N PRO A 142 6.53 0.98 -8.09
CA PRO A 142 6.65 -0.41 -8.48
C PRO A 142 6.59 -0.47 -10.02
N PRO A 143 7.38 -1.35 -10.66
CA PRO A 143 7.36 -1.50 -12.10
C PRO A 143 5.92 -1.73 -12.58
N THR A 144 5.42 -0.87 -13.46
CA THR A 144 4.08 -1.03 -14.03
C THR A 144 4.08 -2.32 -14.84
N SER A 145 3.22 -3.28 -14.46
CA SER A 145 2.99 -4.46 -15.28
C SER A 145 2.55 -3.98 -16.66
N THR A 146 3.30 -4.33 -17.69
CA THR A 146 2.99 -4.07 -19.09
C THR A 146 1.76 -4.88 -19.50
N LYS A 147 0.57 -4.50 -19.01
CA LYS A 147 -0.68 -5.00 -19.56
C LYS A 147 -0.92 -4.35 -20.90
N LYS A 148 -0.65 -5.12 -21.94
CA LYS A 148 -1.13 -4.91 -23.32
C LYS A 148 -2.66 -5.00 -23.29
N GLY A 149 -3.31 -3.91 -22.89
CA GLY A 149 -4.78 -3.84 -22.77
C GLY A 149 -5.35 -2.66 -21.98
N MET A 150 -4.58 -1.98 -21.14
CA MET A 150 -5.06 -0.80 -20.38
C MET A 150 -3.93 0.24 -20.30
N GLY A 151 -3.96 1.24 -21.19
CA GLY A 151 -3.09 2.42 -21.15
C GLY A 151 -1.66 2.19 -21.64
N GLY A 152 -1.38 2.60 -22.88
CA GLY A 152 -0.07 2.51 -23.51
C GLY A 152 1.05 3.25 -22.76
N GLY A 153 2.28 2.78 -22.99
CA GLY A 153 3.48 3.25 -22.33
C GLY A 153 3.74 4.74 -22.53
N GLU A 154 3.70 5.47 -21.43
CA GLU A 154 4.40 6.72 -21.20
C GLU A 154 4.85 6.65 -19.73
N THR A 155 6.09 7.05 -19.43
CA THR A 155 6.56 7.28 -18.06
C THR A 155 5.53 8.14 -17.36
N SER A 156 4.84 7.55 -16.40
CA SER A 156 3.57 8.08 -15.90
C SER A 156 3.74 9.46 -15.26
N SER A 157 3.08 10.43 -15.87
CA SER A 157 3.06 11.88 -15.64
C SER A 157 2.41 12.30 -14.32
N TYR A 158 2.79 11.69 -13.20
CA TYR A 158 2.12 11.96 -11.92
C TYR A 158 2.69 13.20 -11.24
N SER A 159 1.78 14.07 -10.79
CA SER A 159 2.10 15.20 -9.92
C SER A 159 2.02 14.75 -8.46
N PHE A 160 3.07 15.02 -7.68
CA PHE A 160 3.14 14.66 -6.27
C PHE A 160 3.62 15.85 -5.45
N PRO A 161 3.14 16.05 -4.21
CA PRO A 161 2.03 15.36 -3.54
C PRO A 161 0.68 15.68 -4.21
N VAL A 162 -0.18 14.67 -4.34
CA VAL A 162 -1.46 14.78 -5.08
C VAL A 162 -2.51 15.56 -4.32
N LYS A 163 -2.65 15.30 -3.02
CA LYS A 163 -3.65 15.92 -2.15
C LYS A 163 -3.40 15.54 -0.69
N GLY A 164 -4.24 16.08 0.20
CA GLY A 164 -4.42 15.59 1.56
C GLY A 164 -3.50 16.24 2.59
N ASN A 165 -3.21 15.50 3.66
CA ASN A 165 -2.40 15.97 4.77
C ASN A 165 -0.92 15.67 4.51
N ILE A 166 -0.07 16.69 4.67
CA ILE A 166 1.39 16.55 4.57
C ILE A 166 2.00 16.94 5.90
N VAL A 167 2.83 16.06 6.42
CA VAL A 167 3.53 16.30 7.67
C VAL A 167 4.68 17.27 7.44
N ALA A 168 4.82 18.29 8.30
CA ALA A 168 5.90 19.24 8.21
C ALA A 168 7.28 18.56 8.24
N GLY A 169 8.09 18.85 7.23
CA GLY A 169 9.41 18.27 6.99
C GLY A 169 9.73 18.23 5.49
N THR A 170 10.80 17.54 5.11
CA THR A 170 11.20 17.38 3.71
C THR A 170 10.14 16.62 2.92
N THR A 171 9.64 17.28 1.88
CA THR A 171 8.61 16.77 0.97
C THR A 171 9.08 16.91 -0.46
N LEU A 172 9.02 15.82 -1.21
CA LEU A 172 9.26 15.81 -2.64
C LEU A 172 8.03 16.31 -3.38
N PHE A 173 8.25 17.32 -4.21
CA PHE A 173 7.31 17.78 -5.22
C PHE A 173 7.80 17.28 -6.57
N SER A 174 6.95 16.64 -7.35
CA SER A 174 7.25 16.17 -8.70
C SER A 174 6.08 16.41 -9.63
N TRP A 175 6.35 16.52 -10.93
CA TRP A 175 5.35 16.73 -11.98
C TRP A 175 5.79 16.12 -13.29
N ALA A 176 4.91 16.15 -14.29
CA ALA A 176 5.20 15.67 -15.62
C ALA A 176 6.37 16.44 -16.24
N SER A 177 7.40 15.72 -16.70
CA SER A 177 8.50 16.33 -17.45
C SER A 177 8.03 16.76 -18.84
N LEU A 178 8.47 17.94 -19.30
CA LEU A 178 8.24 18.39 -20.67
C LEU A 178 9.43 18.06 -21.56
N PRO A 179 9.21 17.48 -22.75
CA PRO A 179 10.27 17.33 -23.74
C PRO A 179 10.91 18.69 -24.03
N GLN A 180 12.25 18.76 -23.94
CA GLN A 180 13.05 19.97 -24.21
C GLN A 180 12.90 21.12 -23.19
N ALA A 181 12.20 20.93 -22.07
CA ALA A 181 12.24 21.93 -21.01
C ALA A 181 13.63 21.98 -20.36
N THR A 182 14.16 23.20 -20.25
CA THR A 182 15.46 23.48 -19.62
C THR A 182 15.32 24.03 -18.20
N ALA A 183 14.10 24.40 -17.80
CA ALA A 183 13.77 24.92 -16.50
C ALA A 183 12.27 24.74 -16.22
N TYR A 184 11.94 24.70 -14.93
CA TYR A 184 10.59 24.69 -14.41
C TYR A 184 10.44 25.79 -13.37
N ASP A 185 9.21 26.19 -13.10
CA ASP A 185 8.85 27.09 -12.01
C ASP A 185 7.88 26.36 -11.08
N LEU A 186 8.20 26.32 -9.79
CA LEU A 186 7.31 25.81 -8.74
C LEU A 186 6.94 26.97 -7.81
N GLN A 187 5.65 27.12 -7.53
CA GLN A 187 5.14 28.06 -6.56
C GLN A 187 4.27 27.35 -5.53
N ILE A 188 4.36 27.76 -4.27
CA ILE A 188 3.44 27.32 -3.20
C ILE A 188 2.84 28.56 -2.55
N LYS A 189 1.52 28.60 -2.49
CA LYS A 189 0.76 29.72 -1.89
C LYS A 189 -0.31 29.21 -0.91
N PRO A 190 -0.63 29.95 0.15
CA PRO A 190 -1.78 29.63 1.00
C PRO A 190 -3.07 29.63 0.18
N ALA A 191 -3.97 28.70 0.46
CA ALA A 191 -5.30 28.67 -0.14
C ALA A 191 -6.05 29.97 0.24
N GLY A 192 -6.47 30.75 -0.76
CA GLY A 192 -7.09 32.07 -0.57
C GLY A 192 -6.13 33.26 -0.63
N SER A 193 -4.85 33.03 -0.89
CA SER A 193 -3.86 34.07 -1.21
C SER A 193 -3.36 33.92 -2.65
N ASP A 194 -3.04 35.04 -3.30
CA ASP A 194 -2.31 35.05 -4.58
C ASP A 194 -0.80 35.28 -4.39
N GLU A 195 -0.38 35.65 -3.18
CA GLU A 195 1.04 35.81 -2.84
C GLU A 195 1.66 34.45 -2.48
N PRO A 196 2.70 34.00 -3.20
CA PRO A 196 3.40 32.76 -2.89
C PRO A 196 4.24 32.91 -1.62
N VAL A 197 4.22 31.89 -0.76
CA VAL A 197 5.12 31.79 0.39
C VAL A 197 6.44 31.10 0.01
N PHE A 198 6.47 30.44 -1.13
CA PHE A 198 7.64 29.77 -1.67
C PHE A 198 7.62 29.77 -3.19
N THR A 199 8.80 29.98 -3.78
CA THR A 199 9.04 29.87 -5.22
C THR A 199 10.39 29.20 -5.45
N ALA A 200 10.47 28.28 -6.41
CA ALA A 200 11.71 27.65 -6.85
C ALA A 200 11.73 27.53 -8.38
N ALA A 201 12.93 27.55 -8.95
CA ALA A 201 13.16 27.36 -10.39
C ALA A 201 14.09 26.16 -10.65
N PRO A 202 13.63 24.91 -10.38
CA PRO A 202 14.48 23.73 -10.56
C PRO A 202 14.73 23.44 -12.04
N ALA A 203 15.91 22.89 -12.33
CA ALA A 203 16.23 22.38 -13.67
C ALA A 203 15.54 21.04 -13.97
N GLU A 204 15.18 20.30 -12.92
CA GLU A 204 14.53 18.99 -13.00
C GLU A 204 13.02 19.10 -12.74
N HIS A 205 12.27 18.07 -13.13
CA HIS A 205 10.81 17.99 -12.97
C HIS A 205 10.37 17.59 -11.54
N PHE A 206 11.26 17.79 -10.58
CA PHE A 206 11.03 17.58 -9.17
C PHE A 206 11.92 18.50 -8.32
N VAL A 207 11.53 18.69 -7.06
CA VAL A 207 12.29 19.41 -6.06
C VAL A 207 11.87 18.98 -4.66
N GLU A 208 12.83 18.84 -3.77
CA GLU A 208 12.55 18.62 -2.35
C GLU A 208 12.46 19.96 -1.61
N ILE A 209 11.45 20.08 -0.75
CA ILE A 209 11.19 21.30 0.02
C ILE A 209 11.00 20.92 1.48
N ASP A 210 11.73 21.60 2.36
CA ASP A 210 11.50 21.53 3.79
C ASP A 210 10.29 22.40 4.19
N LEU A 211 9.16 21.75 4.44
CA LEU A 211 7.91 22.39 4.87
C LEU A 211 7.88 22.70 6.38
N SER A 212 8.96 22.42 7.12
CA SER A 212 9.08 22.81 8.54
C SER A 212 9.56 24.27 8.73
N GLY A 213 9.98 24.92 7.64
CA GLY A 213 10.46 26.29 7.66
C GLY A 213 9.41 27.34 8.05
N LYS A 214 9.87 28.51 8.51
CA LYS A 214 9.02 29.60 9.04
C LYS A 214 7.96 30.14 8.08
N ALA A 215 8.12 29.94 6.77
CA ALA A 215 7.16 30.36 5.75
C ALA A 215 5.87 29.51 5.79
N PHE A 216 5.97 28.29 6.31
CA PHE A 216 4.89 27.33 6.35
C PHE A 216 4.30 27.20 7.75
N LYS A 217 2.97 27.09 7.84
CA LYS A 217 2.22 27.05 9.11
C LYS A 217 1.35 25.80 9.16
N PRO A 218 1.56 24.90 10.12
CA PRO A 218 0.65 23.78 10.34
C PRO A 218 -0.80 24.25 10.52
N GLY A 219 -1.76 23.43 10.06
CA GLY A 219 -3.18 23.77 9.97
C GLY A 219 -3.57 24.62 8.76
N THR A 220 -2.59 25.09 7.96
CA THR A 220 -2.86 25.90 6.77
C THR A 220 -2.97 25.03 5.52
N LYS A 221 -3.97 25.32 4.70
CA LYS A 221 -4.09 24.77 3.35
C LYS A 221 -3.22 25.54 2.38
N TYR A 222 -2.51 24.82 1.53
CA TYR A 222 -1.62 25.35 0.51
C TYR A 222 -1.99 24.77 -0.85
N ILE A 223 -1.77 25.56 -1.89
CA ILE A 223 -1.82 25.12 -3.28
C ILE A 223 -0.40 25.22 -3.82
N TRP A 224 0.10 24.12 -4.39
CA TRP A 224 1.33 24.15 -5.16
C TRP A 224 0.99 24.11 -6.65
N THR A 225 1.77 24.83 -7.44
CA THR A 225 1.65 24.87 -8.91
C THR A 225 3.05 24.75 -9.51
N ALA A 226 3.25 23.73 -10.34
CA ALA A 226 4.45 23.61 -11.17
C ALA A 226 4.11 23.95 -12.62
N SER A 227 5.00 24.68 -13.27
CA SER A 227 4.88 25.09 -14.66
C SER A 227 6.20 24.90 -15.40
N GLY A 228 6.13 24.66 -16.71
CA GLY A 228 7.30 24.71 -17.59
C GLY A 228 7.71 26.16 -17.87
N SER A 229 8.93 26.36 -18.36
CA SER A 229 9.44 27.68 -18.78
C SER A 229 8.62 28.40 -19.87
N ASN A 230 7.73 27.67 -20.55
CA ASN A 230 6.76 28.19 -21.52
C ASN A 230 5.43 28.63 -20.87
N GLY A 231 5.31 28.58 -19.55
CA GLY A 231 4.12 28.95 -18.78
C GLY A 231 3.03 27.87 -18.72
N ILE A 232 3.25 26.68 -19.30
CA ILE A 232 2.28 25.58 -19.22
C ILE A 232 2.29 25.01 -17.81
N THR A 233 1.12 24.94 -17.16
CA THR A 233 0.95 24.25 -15.87
C THR A 233 1.06 22.74 -16.04
N LEU A 234 1.94 22.12 -15.27
CA LEU A 234 2.29 20.69 -15.31
C LEU A 234 1.77 19.93 -14.08
N GLY A 235 1.52 20.66 -12.99
CA GLY A 235 0.93 20.13 -11.78
C GLY A 235 0.29 21.24 -10.96
N GLN A 236 -0.89 20.98 -10.41
CA GLN A 236 -1.49 21.88 -9.44
C GLN A 236 -2.35 21.09 -8.46
N ASN A 237 -2.02 21.13 -7.17
CA ASN A 237 -2.74 20.39 -6.15
C ASN A 237 -2.81 21.14 -4.81
N GLU A 238 -3.80 20.80 -4.01
CA GLU A 238 -4.00 21.34 -2.65
C GLU A 238 -3.53 20.34 -1.59
N PHE A 239 -2.84 20.83 -0.55
CA PHE A 239 -2.53 20.05 0.64
C PHE A 239 -2.78 20.84 1.93
N THR A 240 -3.02 20.14 3.03
CA THR A 240 -3.02 20.73 4.37
C THR A 240 -1.74 20.35 5.07
N LEU A 241 -0.99 21.34 5.54
CA LEU A 241 0.21 21.08 6.33
C LEU A 241 -0.20 20.71 7.76
N VAL A 242 0.36 19.65 8.32
CA VAL A 242 0.06 19.17 9.67
C VAL A 242 1.33 18.87 10.46
N THR A 243 1.21 18.74 11.77
CA THR A 243 2.36 18.43 12.63
C THR A 243 2.65 16.93 12.67
N GLU A 244 3.88 16.55 13.05
CA GLU A 244 4.21 15.13 13.30
C GLU A 244 3.36 14.56 14.43
N ALA A 245 3.00 15.37 15.43
CA ALA A 245 2.13 14.94 16.52
C ALA A 245 0.72 14.59 16.02
N ASP A 246 0.18 15.34 15.06
CA ASP A 246 -1.13 15.02 14.46
C ASP A 246 -1.04 13.74 13.62
N ALA A 247 0.05 13.55 12.87
CA ALA A 247 0.28 12.32 12.13
C ALA A 247 0.41 11.10 13.07
N ALA A 248 1.14 11.23 14.18
CA ALA A 248 1.33 10.14 15.14
C ALA A 248 0.01 9.69 15.79
N LYS A 249 -0.98 10.59 15.93
CA LYS A 249 -2.31 10.24 16.44
C LYS A 249 -3.09 9.32 15.51
N VAL A 250 -2.83 9.34 14.20
CA VAL A 250 -3.55 8.47 13.24
C VAL A 250 -3.49 7.00 13.67
N LEU A 251 -2.30 6.51 14.00
CA LEU A 251 -2.13 5.10 14.40
C LEU A 251 -2.80 4.78 15.75
N GLN A 252 -2.90 5.78 16.64
CA GLN A 252 -3.59 5.65 17.92
C GLN A 252 -5.11 5.68 17.76
N ASP A 253 -5.63 6.66 17.01
CA ASP A 253 -7.06 6.89 16.82
C ASP A 253 -7.71 5.76 16.00
N MET A 254 -6.95 5.14 15.09
CA MET A 254 -7.37 3.95 14.34
C MET A 254 -7.03 2.64 15.06
N GLU A 255 -6.49 2.71 16.28
CA GLU A 255 -6.15 1.56 17.12
C GLU A 255 -5.19 0.54 16.46
N VAL A 256 -4.45 0.95 15.43
CA VAL A 256 -3.58 0.09 14.59
C VAL A 256 -2.61 -0.71 15.45
N THR A 257 -1.96 -0.05 16.40
CA THR A 257 -0.95 -0.68 17.26
C THR A 257 -1.56 -1.61 18.30
N SER A 258 -2.88 -1.63 18.48
CA SER A 258 -3.55 -2.58 19.37
C SER A 258 -3.99 -3.87 18.66
N GLU A 259 -3.98 -3.88 17.32
CA GLU A 259 -4.39 -5.04 16.52
C GLU A 259 -3.41 -6.21 16.75
N PRO A 260 -3.90 -7.41 17.13
CA PRO A 260 -3.05 -8.58 17.36
C PRO A 260 -2.18 -8.92 16.15
N GLU A 261 -2.74 -8.78 14.94
CA GLU A 261 -2.05 -9.03 13.68
C GLU A 261 -0.90 -8.05 13.45
N TYR A 262 -1.07 -6.76 13.81
CA TYR A 262 0.00 -5.76 13.75
C TYR A 262 1.12 -6.06 14.75
N GLN A 263 0.77 -6.43 15.98
CA GLN A 263 1.75 -6.77 17.02
C GLN A 263 2.54 -8.04 16.68
N ALA A 264 1.90 -8.97 15.98
CA ALA A 264 2.54 -10.17 15.49
C ALA A 264 3.34 -9.94 14.20
N ALA A 265 3.01 -8.93 13.40
CA ALA A 265 3.66 -8.65 12.14
C ALA A 265 5.14 -8.24 12.30
N GLY A 266 5.99 -8.67 11.37
CA GLY A 266 7.34 -8.15 11.19
C GLY A 266 7.35 -6.69 10.70
N GLU A 267 8.50 -6.03 10.81
CA GLU A 267 8.65 -4.58 10.55
C GLU A 267 8.13 -4.13 9.17
N VAL A 268 8.47 -4.87 8.10
CA VAL A 268 8.02 -4.55 6.74
C VAL A 268 6.49 -4.61 6.62
N GLN A 269 5.89 -5.61 7.25
CA GLN A 269 4.45 -5.81 7.23
C GLN A 269 3.75 -4.73 8.07
N GLN A 270 4.32 -4.35 9.23
CA GLN A 270 3.83 -3.21 10.03
C GLN A 270 3.82 -1.91 9.22
N TRP A 271 4.79 -1.67 8.32
CA TRP A 271 4.74 -0.51 7.44
C TRP A 271 3.55 -0.54 6.47
N LEU A 272 3.08 -1.71 6.02
CA LEU A 272 1.86 -1.80 5.20
C LEU A 272 0.60 -1.42 5.99
N TRP A 273 0.51 -1.87 7.24
CA TRP A 273 -0.57 -1.48 8.16
C TRP A 273 -0.58 0.03 8.37
N GLU A 274 0.58 0.60 8.70
CA GLU A 274 0.72 2.05 8.91
C GLU A 274 0.44 2.84 7.64
N ALA A 275 0.94 2.39 6.49
CA ALA A 275 0.70 3.03 5.20
C ALA A 275 -0.79 3.09 4.89
N TYR A 276 -1.52 1.99 5.11
CA TYR A 276 -2.97 1.96 4.94
C TYR A 276 -3.69 2.89 5.92
N ALA A 277 -3.29 2.94 7.19
CA ALA A 277 -3.86 3.87 8.16
C ALA A 277 -3.67 5.34 7.74
N TYR A 278 -2.46 5.70 7.30
CA TYR A 278 -2.18 7.02 6.77
C TYR A 278 -2.97 7.31 5.49
N GLU A 279 -3.14 6.33 4.61
CA GLU A 279 -3.98 6.45 3.41
C GLU A 279 -5.44 6.78 3.78
N GLN A 280 -6.04 6.03 4.70
CA GLN A 280 -7.41 6.26 5.17
C GLN A 280 -7.58 7.63 5.85
N ALA A 281 -6.55 8.10 6.57
CA ALA A 281 -6.54 9.42 7.18
C ALA A 281 -6.17 10.57 6.21
N GLY A 282 -5.96 10.27 4.92
CA GLY A 282 -5.64 11.26 3.89
C GLY A 282 -4.20 11.76 3.88
N TYR A 283 -3.27 11.08 4.58
CA TYR A 283 -1.83 11.34 4.60
C TYR A 283 -1.12 10.62 3.45
N PHE A 284 -1.55 10.86 2.21
CA PHE A 284 -1.08 10.12 1.03
C PHE A 284 0.44 10.19 0.83
N TYR A 285 1.08 11.32 1.14
CA TYR A 285 2.54 11.43 1.06
C TYR A 285 3.26 10.48 2.04
N LYS A 286 2.74 10.36 3.28
CA LYS A 286 3.32 9.47 4.29
C LYS A 286 3.04 8.00 3.96
N ALA A 287 1.84 7.68 3.48
CA ALA A 287 1.49 6.35 2.99
C ALA A 287 2.40 5.91 1.84
N TRP A 288 2.59 6.77 0.83
CA TRP A 288 3.50 6.51 -0.30
C TRP A 288 4.93 6.20 0.17
N LYS A 289 5.48 7.00 1.11
CA LYS A 289 6.82 6.74 1.66
C LYS A 289 6.90 5.38 2.35
N LEU A 290 5.87 4.98 3.09
CA LEU A 290 5.86 3.69 3.80
C LEU A 290 5.72 2.50 2.85
N TYR A 291 4.84 2.57 1.85
CA TYR A 291 4.76 1.55 0.80
C TYR A 291 6.07 1.45 0.01
N GLY A 292 6.67 2.60 -0.34
CA GLY A 292 7.96 2.67 -1.01
C GLY A 292 9.08 2.02 -0.18
N LYS A 293 9.15 2.34 1.11
CA LYS A 293 10.12 1.75 2.05
C LYS A 293 9.94 0.24 2.18
N ALA A 294 8.70 -0.24 2.25
CA ALA A 294 8.40 -1.68 2.27
C ALA A 294 8.89 -2.35 0.97
N TRP A 295 8.61 -1.73 -0.17
CA TRP A 295 9.04 -2.23 -1.48
C TRP A 295 10.56 -2.28 -1.63
N GLU A 296 11.27 -1.25 -1.20
CA GLU A 296 12.75 -1.22 -1.25
C GLU A 296 13.39 -2.29 -0.36
N THR A 297 12.73 -2.61 0.76
CA THR A 297 13.24 -3.58 1.73
C THR A 297 12.99 -5.02 1.29
N ASP A 298 11.86 -5.28 0.62
CA ASP A 298 11.46 -6.62 0.19
C ASP A 298 10.81 -6.61 -1.20
N ASN A 299 11.57 -6.22 -2.23
CA ASN A 299 11.10 -6.06 -3.60
C ASN A 299 10.73 -7.37 -4.33
N GLY A 300 10.89 -8.52 -3.69
CA GLY A 300 10.43 -9.82 -4.21
C GLY A 300 9.03 -10.18 -3.72
N ASN A 301 8.48 -9.40 -2.79
CA ASN A 301 7.23 -9.71 -2.11
C ASN A 301 6.03 -9.19 -2.89
N ASP A 302 5.24 -10.16 -3.41
CA ASP A 302 4.08 -9.88 -4.25
C ASP A 302 2.99 -9.08 -3.51
N LEU A 303 2.81 -9.33 -2.21
CA LEU A 303 1.85 -8.59 -1.41
C LEU A 303 2.20 -7.10 -1.35
N ILE A 304 3.48 -6.76 -1.12
CA ILE A 304 3.94 -5.37 -1.09
C ILE A 304 3.76 -4.73 -2.46
N TYR A 305 4.16 -5.41 -3.53
CA TYR A 305 4.01 -4.93 -4.90
C TYR A 305 2.55 -4.55 -5.20
N ARG A 306 1.62 -5.47 -4.91
CA ARG A 306 0.21 -5.27 -5.23
C ARG A 306 -0.44 -4.22 -4.34
N MET A 307 -0.14 -4.21 -3.04
CA MET A 307 -0.64 -3.19 -2.11
C MET A 307 -0.17 -1.79 -2.52
N TYR A 308 1.11 -1.64 -2.86
CA TYR A 308 1.66 -0.37 -3.32
C TYR A 308 1.04 0.04 -4.67
N SER A 309 0.92 -0.89 -5.62
CA SER A 309 0.28 -0.61 -6.91
C SER A 309 -1.19 -0.20 -6.77
N ALA A 310 -1.93 -0.88 -5.88
CA ALA A 310 -3.32 -0.57 -5.62
C ALA A 310 -3.48 0.81 -4.96
N PHE A 311 -2.58 1.18 -4.04
CA PHE A 311 -2.50 2.53 -3.50
C PHE A 311 -2.31 3.58 -4.60
N LEU A 312 -1.33 3.38 -5.48
CA LEU A 312 -1.05 4.31 -6.57
C LEU A 312 -2.27 4.50 -7.49
N PHE A 313 -3.02 3.43 -7.78
CA PHE A 313 -4.25 3.49 -8.58
C PHE A 313 -5.42 4.20 -7.88
N ARG A 314 -5.49 4.19 -6.55
CA ARG A 314 -6.54 4.92 -5.80
C ARG A 314 -6.23 6.40 -5.66
N VAL A 315 -4.95 6.75 -5.66
CA VAL A 315 -4.48 8.11 -5.43
C VAL A 315 -4.37 8.91 -6.73
N TRP A 316 -4.11 8.26 -7.87
CA TRP A 316 -3.97 8.85 -9.20
C TRP A 316 -5.10 8.46 -10.15
#